data_AF-A0A2M7JYB3-F1
#
_entry.id   AF-A0A2M7JYB3-F1
#
_cell.length_a   1.000
_cell.length_b   1.000
_cell.length_c   1.000
_cell.angle_alpha   90.00
_cell.angle_beta   90.00
_cell.angle_gamma   90.00
#
_symmetry.space_group_name_H-M   'P 1'
#
loop_
_entity.id
_entity.type
_entity.pdbx_description
1 polymer ?
#
loop_
_entity_poly.entity_id
_entity_poly.type
_entity_poly.pdbx_seq_one_letter_code
_entity_poly.pdbx_strand_id
1 'polypeptide(L)'
;MIAIIDYGAGNLRSVVNAISKLGYQAKVTSNPDEMLTAQAVILPGVGAAADTMANLKRLGLVSPIRHFIAEGRPFFGVCIGLQILFTVTEEGGWHECLDIIHGTVRRLPPGLKIPHMGW
;
A
#
# COMPACT_ATOMS: atom_id res chain seq x y z
N MET A 1 6.38 -13.10 11.78
CA MET A 1 5.15 -13.20 10.94
C MET A 1 5.08 -11.97 10.04
N ILE A 2 4.78 -12.17 8.75
CA ILE A 2 4.54 -11.07 7.79
C ILE A 2 3.03 -10.79 7.76
N ALA A 3 2.61 -9.53 7.90
CA ALA A 3 1.22 -9.14 7.68
C ALA A 3 1.04 -8.60 6.26
N ILE A 4 -0.02 -9.02 5.58
CA ILE A 4 -0.46 -8.46 4.31
C ILE A 4 -1.75 -7.69 4.60
N ILE A 5 -1.75 -6.39 4.37
CA ILE A 5 -2.91 -5.54 4.64
C ILE A 5 -4.00 -5.83 3.62
N ASP A 6 -5.16 -6.22 4.12
CA ASP A 6 -6.41 -6.27 3.37
C ASP A 6 -7.23 -5.02 3.65
N TYR A 7 -7.34 -4.16 2.65
CA TYR A 7 -8.16 -2.95 2.72
C TYR A 7 -9.42 -3.04 1.83
N GLY A 8 -9.79 -4.24 1.39
CA GLY A 8 -10.92 -4.47 0.49
C GLY A 8 -10.59 -4.36 -1.00
N ALA A 9 -9.32 -4.15 -1.35
CA ALA A 9 -8.82 -4.20 -2.72
C ALA A 9 -7.38 -4.72 -2.75
N GLY A 10 -6.90 -5.07 -3.94
CA GLY A 10 -5.54 -5.58 -4.15
C GLY A 10 -5.51 -7.03 -4.65
N ASN A 11 -4.36 -7.43 -5.19
CA ASN A 11 -4.11 -8.81 -5.62
C ASN A 11 -3.52 -9.64 -4.47
N LEU A 12 -4.29 -9.79 -3.38
CA LEU A 12 -3.85 -10.45 -2.15
C LEU A 12 -3.35 -11.88 -2.42
N ARG A 13 -4.07 -12.64 -3.25
CA ARG A 13 -3.73 -14.02 -3.57
C ARG A 13 -2.34 -14.16 -4.21
N SER A 14 -1.96 -13.24 -5.10
CA SER A 14 -0.65 -13.31 -5.74
C SER A 14 0.48 -12.98 -4.76
N VAL A 15 0.28 -12.00 -3.87
CA VAL A 15 1.25 -11.68 -2.82
C VAL A 15 1.41 -12.85 -1.84
N VAL A 16 0.30 -13.42 -1.36
CA VAL A 16 0.32 -14.62 -0.50
C VAL A 16 1.08 -15.76 -1.18
N ASN A 17 0.77 -16.06 -2.44
CA ASN A 17 1.45 -17.10 -3.19
C ASN A 17 2.95 -16.84 -3.36
N ALA A 18 3.35 -15.59 -3.59
CA ALA A 18 4.76 -15.21 -3.71
C ALA A 18 5.50 -15.44 -2.39
N ILE A 19 4.92 -15.01 -1.26
CA ILE A 19 5.51 -15.23 0.07
C ILE A 19 5.61 -16.73 0.40
N SER A 20 4.56 -17.51 0.12
CA SER A 20 4.57 -18.96 0.33
C SER A 20 5.63 -19.66 -0.54
N LYS A 21 5.81 -19.24 -1.80
CA LYS A 21 6.86 -19.79 -2.69
C LYS A 21 8.28 -19.51 -2.17
N LEU A 22 8.47 -18.44 -1.40
CA LEU A 22 9.73 -18.11 -0.74
C LEU A 22 9.94 -18.89 0.58
N GLY A 23 8.99 -19.75 0.98
CA GLY A 23 9.07 -20.55 2.21
C GLY A 23 8.62 -19.80 3.48
N TYR A 24 7.99 -18.64 3.34
CA TYR A 24 7.50 -17.86 4.47
C TYR A 24 5.98 -17.97 4.63
N GLN A 25 5.50 -17.68 5.84
CA GLN A 25 4.07 -17.54 6.11
C GLN A 25 3.68 -16.07 6.26
N ALA A 26 2.57 -15.70 5.63
CA ALA A 26 1.95 -14.39 5.79
C ALA A 26 0.52 -14.53 6.32
N LYS A 27 0.11 -13.56 7.14
CA LYS A 27 -1.26 -13.39 7.60
C LYS A 27 -1.89 -12.23 6.84
N VAL A 28 -2.99 -12.50 6.15
CA VAL A 28 -3.83 -11.44 5.56
C VAL A 28 -4.71 -10.88 6.67
N THR A 29 -4.70 -9.56 6.86
CA THR A 29 -5.50 -8.93 7.92
C THR A 29 -5.90 -7.51 7.57
N SER A 30 -7.09 -7.12 8.00
CA SER A 30 -7.61 -5.75 8.01
C SER A 30 -7.61 -5.15 9.43
N ASN A 31 -7.16 -5.90 10.43
CA ASN A 31 -7.17 -5.50 11.83
C ASN A 31 -5.86 -4.74 12.18
N PRO A 32 -5.95 -3.46 12.61
CA PRO A 32 -4.81 -2.68 13.11
C PRO A 32 -3.94 -3.38 14.14
N ASP A 33 -4.54 -4.01 15.15
CA ASP A 33 -3.81 -4.59 16.27
C ASP A 33 -3.00 -5.79 15.80
N GLU A 34 -3.58 -6.62 14.93
CA GLU A 34 -2.87 -7.76 14.35
C GLU A 34 -1.69 -7.31 13.47
N MET A 35 -1.90 -6.26 12.66
CA MET A 35 -0.85 -5.67 11.83
C MET A 35 0.31 -5.15 12.71
N LEU A 36 0.00 -4.48 13.82
CA LEU A 36 0.99 -3.93 14.75
C LEU A 36 1.80 -5.01 15.48
N THR A 37 1.38 -6.27 15.50
CA THR A 37 2.20 -7.39 16.02
C THR A 37 3.15 -8.00 14.98
N ALA A 38 3.06 -7.64 13.70
CA ALA A 38 3.82 -8.27 12.63
C ALA A 38 5.29 -7.83 12.59
N GLN A 39 6.21 -8.71 12.20
CA GLN A 39 7.62 -8.34 12.06
C GLN A 39 7.88 -7.49 10.80
N ALA A 40 7.05 -7.68 9.78
CA ALA A 40 7.08 -6.92 8.53
C ALA A 40 5.64 -6.79 8.00
N VAL A 41 5.38 -5.70 7.28
CA VAL A 41 4.08 -5.41 6.68
C VAL A 41 4.23 -5.25 5.17
N ILE A 42 3.31 -5.85 4.43
CA ILE A 42 3.14 -5.64 2.99
C ILE A 42 1.80 -4.93 2.78
N LEU A 43 1.85 -3.77 2.12
CA LEU A 43 0.67 -3.09 1.62
C LEU A 43 0.61 -3.30 0.10
N PRO A 44 -0.18 -4.27 -0.38
CA PRO A 44 -0.43 -4.41 -1.81
C PRO A 44 -1.29 -3.24 -2.30
N GLY A 45 -1.43 -3.09 -3.62
CA GLY A 45 -2.51 -2.26 -4.12
C GLY A 45 -2.78 -2.36 -5.61
N VAL A 46 -4.06 -2.23 -5.94
CA VAL A 46 -4.60 -2.07 -7.30
C VAL A 46 -5.72 -1.04 -7.24
N GLY A 47 -6.04 -0.42 -8.38
CA GLY A 47 -7.10 0.60 -8.45
C GLY A 47 -6.56 2.01 -8.22
N ALA A 48 -7.39 2.88 -7.64
CA ALA A 48 -7.07 4.29 -7.44
C ALA A 48 -6.53 4.58 -6.02
N ALA A 49 -5.67 5.58 -5.92
CA ALA A 49 -5.09 6.01 -4.65
C ALA A 49 -6.15 6.61 -3.69
N ALA A 50 -7.11 7.38 -4.22
CA ALA A 50 -8.18 7.97 -3.42
C ALA A 50 -9.06 6.91 -2.73
N ASP A 51 -9.49 5.88 -3.47
CA ASP A 51 -10.29 4.77 -2.94
C ASP A 51 -9.51 3.96 -1.91
N THR A 52 -8.22 3.75 -2.16
CA THR A 52 -7.32 3.07 -1.23
C THR A 52 -7.23 3.84 0.09
N MET A 53 -6.97 5.15 0.03
CA MET A 53 -6.92 5.99 1.23
C MET A 53 -8.26 6.04 1.97
N ALA A 54 -9.39 6.10 1.27
CA ALA A 54 -10.72 6.06 1.88
C ALA A 54 -10.96 4.75 2.64
N ASN A 55 -10.57 3.61 2.05
CA ASN A 55 -10.68 2.30 2.69
C ASN A 55 -9.76 2.17 3.92
N LEU A 56 -8.50 2.63 3.83
CA LEU A 56 -7.59 2.62 4.96
C LEU A 56 -8.11 3.49 6.12
N LYS A 57 -8.70 4.65 5.81
CA LYS A 57 -9.34 5.52 6.81
C LYS A 57 -10.53 4.81 7.46
N ARG A 58 -11.41 4.21 6.67
CA ARG A 58 -12.59 3.46 7.15
C ARG A 58 -12.21 2.29 8.07
N LEU A 59 -11.09 1.63 7.81
CA LEU A 59 -10.57 0.51 8.60
C LEU A 59 -9.68 0.95 9.78
N GLY A 60 -9.46 2.25 9.96
CA GLY A 60 -8.59 2.76 11.03
C GLY A 60 -7.12 2.40 10.85
N LEU A 61 -6.66 2.10 9.62
CA LEU A 61 -5.31 1.61 9.33
C LEU A 61 -4.28 2.72 9.09
N VAL A 62 -4.71 3.96 8.85
CA VAL A 62 -3.80 5.09 8.54
C VAL A 62 -2.78 5.34 9.66
N SER A 63 -3.25 5.55 10.89
CA SER A 63 -2.37 5.82 12.03
C SER A 63 -1.46 4.62 12.37
N PRO A 64 -1.97 3.37 12.42
CA PRO A 64 -1.14 2.18 12.57
C PRO A 64 -0.04 2.04 11.53
N ILE A 65 -0.34 2.29 10.25
CA ILE A 65 0.67 2.25 9.17
C ILE A 65 1.76 3.29 9.42
N ARG A 66 1.38 4.54 9.70
CA ARG A 66 2.33 5.61 9.99
C ARG A 66 3.21 5.27 11.19
N HIS A 67 2.61 4.77 12.26
CA HIS A 67 3.32 4.37 13.47
C HIS A 67 4.31 3.22 13.21
N PHE A 68 3.88 2.15 12.54
CA PHE A 68 4.71 1.01 12.20
C PHE A 68 5.96 1.44 11.40
N ILE A 69 5.79 2.32 10.41
CA ILE A 69 6.90 2.83 9.60
C ILE A 69 7.82 3.73 10.45
N ALA A 70 7.26 4.59 11.30
CA ALA A 70 8.03 5.47 12.18
C ALA A 70 8.89 4.71 13.20
N GLU A 71 8.48 3.52 13.62
CA GLU A 71 9.28 2.60 14.44
C GLU A 71 10.45 1.96 13.69
N GLY A 72 10.62 2.24 12.39
CA GLY A 72 11.68 1.68 11.55
C GLY A 72 11.46 0.21 11.16
N ARG A 73 10.22 -0.28 11.29
CA ARG A 73 9.89 -1.68 11.00
C ARG A 73 9.74 -1.91 9.50
N PRO A 74 10.14 -3.09 8.97
CA PRO A 74 10.10 -3.37 7.54
C PRO A 74 8.69 -3.23 6.93
N PHE A 75 8.52 -2.26 6.04
CA PHE A 75 7.29 -2.01 5.32
C PHE A 75 7.52 -2.08 3.81
N PHE A 76 6.65 -2.80 3.09
CA PHE A 76 6.76 -2.97 1.64
C PHE A 76 5.45 -2.59 0.94
N GLY A 77 5.43 -1.44 0.27
CA GLY A 77 4.32 -0.98 -0.56
C GLY A 77 4.46 -1.44 -2.02
N VAL A 78 3.40 -2.04 -2.59
CA VAL A 78 3.41 -2.52 -3.98
C VAL A 78 2.39 -1.75 -4.82
N CYS A 79 2.83 -1.22 -5.97
CA CYS A 79 2.00 -0.46 -6.91
C CYS A 79 1.29 0.72 -6.19
N ILE A 80 -0.03 0.68 -6.00
CA ILE A 80 -0.75 1.72 -5.26
C ILE A 80 -0.27 1.81 -3.81
N GLY A 81 0.09 0.69 -3.19
CA GLY A 81 0.65 0.68 -1.84
C GLY A 81 1.96 1.46 -1.72
N LEU A 82 2.72 1.61 -2.80
CA LEU A 82 3.88 2.51 -2.88
C LEU A 82 3.43 3.96 -3.09
N GLN A 83 2.54 4.20 -4.04
CA GLN A 83 2.09 5.55 -4.40
C GLN A 83 1.49 6.31 -3.22
N ILE A 84 0.68 5.63 -2.39
CA ILE A 84 0.05 6.27 -1.24
C ILE A 84 1.02 6.57 -0.09
N LEU A 85 2.30 6.17 -0.18
CA LEU A 85 3.32 6.60 0.79
C LEU A 85 3.71 8.06 0.59
N PHE A 86 3.47 8.63 -0.59
CA PHE A 86 3.76 10.03 -0.86
C PHE A 86 2.79 10.99 -0.15
N THR A 87 3.06 12.29 -0.20
CA THR A 87 2.18 13.33 0.38
C THR A 87 0.84 13.40 -0.34
N VAL A 88 0.87 13.43 -1.68
CA VAL A 88 -0.32 13.68 -2.50
C VAL A 88 -0.25 12.95 -3.84
N THR A 89 -1.40 12.74 -4.46
CA THR A 89 -1.55 12.24 -5.83
C THR A 89 -2.44 13.18 -6.65
N GLU A 90 -2.12 13.31 -7.95
CA GLU A 90 -2.94 14.04 -8.94
C GLU A 90 -3.96 13.13 -9.66
N GLU A 91 -3.98 11.83 -9.35
CA GLU A 91 -4.91 10.88 -9.96
C GLU A 91 -6.36 11.20 -9.58
N GLY A 92 -7.20 11.50 -10.58
CA GLY A 92 -8.62 11.79 -10.34
C GLY A 92 -8.85 13.08 -9.54
N GLY A 93 -7.90 14.02 -9.56
CA GLY A 93 -7.91 15.25 -8.77
C GLY A 93 -6.77 15.28 -7.76
N TRP A 94 -6.83 16.23 -6.82
CA TRP A 94 -5.83 16.35 -5.76
C TRP A 94 -6.28 15.59 -4.51
N HIS A 95 -5.53 14.57 -4.11
CA HIS A 95 -5.85 13.74 -2.95
C HIS A 95 -4.65 13.56 -2.02
N GLU A 96 -4.89 13.72 -0.72
CA GLU A 96 -3.91 13.46 0.34
C GLU A 96 -3.69 11.97 0.58
N CYS A 97 -2.44 11.61 0.82
CA CYS A 97 -1.98 10.25 1.01
C CYS A 97 -1.37 10.06 2.43
N LEU A 98 -0.54 9.04 2.65
CA LEU A 98 0.02 8.76 3.97
C LEU A 98 1.11 9.75 4.39
N ASP A 99 1.70 10.52 3.46
CA ASP A 99 2.72 11.53 3.74
C ASP A 99 3.91 10.99 4.55
N ILE A 100 4.37 9.79 4.16
CA ILE A 100 5.59 9.16 4.68
C ILE A 100 6.80 9.69 3.92
N ILE A 101 6.65 9.84 2.61
CA ILE A 101 7.66 10.35 1.69
C ILE A 101 7.16 11.68 1.15
N HIS A 102 7.91 12.75 1.35
CA HIS A 102 7.48 14.04 0.84
C HIS A 102 7.48 14.05 -0.70
N GLY A 103 6.34 14.35 -1.32
CA GLY A 103 6.24 14.46 -2.77
C GLY A 103 4.86 14.21 -3.35
N THR A 104 4.79 14.33 -4.68
CA THR A 104 3.55 14.20 -5.45
C THR A 104 3.65 13.07 -6.47
N VAL A 105 2.69 12.14 -6.45
CA VAL A 105 2.48 11.18 -7.53
C VAL A 105 1.78 11.90 -8.67
N ARG A 106 2.49 12.04 -9.79
CA ARG A 106 2.04 12.80 -10.97
C ARG A 106 1.68 11.88 -12.12
N ARG A 107 0.83 12.37 -13.01
CA ARG A 107 0.59 11.70 -14.30
C ARG A 107 1.91 11.62 -15.08
N LEU A 108 2.14 10.47 -15.73
CA LEU A 108 3.27 10.31 -16.64
C LEU A 108 3.23 11.40 -17.73
N PRO A 109 4.40 11.92 -18.16
CA PRO A 109 4.45 12.93 -19.20
C PRO A 109 3.85 12.40 -20.51
N PRO A 110 3.24 13.27 -21.33
CA PRO A 110 2.75 12.87 -22.65
C PRO A 110 3.91 12.47 -23.57
N GLY A 111 3.60 11.76 -24.66
CA GLY A 111 4.58 11.36 -25.68
C GLY A 111 4.79 9.85 -25.79
N LEU A 112 4.33 9.08 -24.81
CA LEU A 112 4.23 7.61 -24.88
C LEU A 112 2.80 7.17 -24.55
N LYS A 113 2.50 5.88 -24.79
CA LYS A 113 1.22 5.30 -24.41
C LYS A 113 1.06 5.32 -22.88
N ILE A 114 -0.06 5.87 -22.41
CA ILE A 114 -0.43 5.96 -21.00
C ILE A 114 -1.72 5.15 -20.78
N PRO A 115 -1.81 4.27 -19.78
CA PRO A 115 -0.77 3.97 -18.79
C PRO A 115 0.43 3.21 -19.39
N HIS A 116 1.58 3.30 -18.72
CA HIS A 116 2.73 2.46 -19.07
C HIS A 116 2.38 0.98 -18.81
N MET A 117 2.42 0.18 -19.87
CA MET A 117 2.08 -1.25 -19.85
C MET A 117 3.15 -1.99 -20.66
N GLY A 118 3.98 -2.77 -19.98
CA GLY A 118 5.12 -3.44 -20.60
C GLY A 118 6.04 -4.09 -19.57
N TRP A 119 7.15 -4.63 -20.07
CA TRP A 119 8.25 -5.20 -19.31
C TRP A 119 9.47 -4.30 -19.44
#